data_AF-A0A7Z9PQR6-F1
#
_entry.id   AF-A0A7Z9PQR6-F1
#
_cell.length_a   1.000
_cell.length_b   1.000
_cell.length_c   1.000
_cell.angle_alpha   90.00
_cell.angle_beta   90.00
_cell.angle_gamma   90.00
#
_symmetry.space_group_name_H-M   'P 1'
#
loop_
_entity.id
_entity.type
_entity.pdbx_description
1 polymer ?
#
loop_
_entity_poly.entity_id
_entity_poly.type
_entity_poly.pdbx_seq_one_letter_code
_entity_poly.pdbx_strand_id
1 'polypeptide(L)'
;MVGSSCVTVVRPGEFEPSRHFYPKALNATIHPMVSFFMRFSAERLVSRYCHLNPKVDPIVLAELLAYQPRFFRWAGVDLFNVTTAEGHREMVLIETNSCPSGQKSMPLVTDEEEEGGYRALVSRVMDYYFRKIRKEKGREGGVLAVVYDKNEMENSGYAAAMANHFQEPVYLTTYKGSDPDPPVRFKDRYMEVRTESGEWERVRAAFRYVTQKPWNRIPLHTKTLLLNPIQACLAGGRNKAVASTAYDLLNSELAGTGLQIRVPETIREVSKGEIPILVRKMGGHAVVKIPYSNAGQGVFTITSEAELNEFMKGSYSYNKFIVQSLIGNYLWSSRGARGRFYHVGMLPNRKNEIYVADARMMVGADESGFFPMAVYGRKAPTPLQNKLDGSVDSWSMLGTNLSVAQGVDNWGSETSRLVLMDRRDFNTMGLSLDDLLKGYVQAVLATIAIDKMACNLTTSKGKFRLKVYATLNNDESLMEEIRAGNEVEEVL
;
A
#
# COMPACT_ATOMS: atom_id res chain seq x y z
N MET A 1 -3.60 -15.06 -33.14
CA MET A 1 -3.51 -13.60 -33.04
C MET A 1 -4.06 -13.20 -31.69
N VAL A 2 -3.19 -12.97 -30.71
CA VAL A 2 -3.60 -12.34 -29.44
C VAL A 2 -3.93 -10.90 -29.79
N GLY A 3 -5.18 -10.49 -29.64
CA GLY A 3 -5.61 -9.13 -29.99
C GLY A 3 -4.73 -8.13 -29.25
N SER A 4 -4.10 -7.22 -29.99
CA SER A 4 -3.39 -6.07 -29.43
C SER A 4 -4.32 -5.40 -28.41
N SER A 5 -3.91 -5.30 -27.16
CA SER A 5 -4.65 -4.58 -26.13
C SER A 5 -4.66 -3.10 -26.52
N CYS A 6 -5.78 -2.62 -27.08
CA CYS A 6 -5.92 -1.23 -27.48
C CYS A 6 -6.23 -0.35 -26.26
N VAL A 7 -5.79 0.91 -26.31
CA VAL A 7 -6.16 1.91 -25.30
C VAL A 7 -7.64 2.23 -25.36
N THR A 8 -8.28 2.42 -24.21
CA THR A 8 -9.64 2.95 -24.12
C THR A 8 -9.58 4.44 -23.83
N VAL A 9 -10.32 5.26 -24.59
CA VAL A 9 -10.42 6.70 -24.33
C VAL A 9 -11.63 6.96 -23.46
N VAL A 10 -11.41 7.46 -22.24
CA VAL A 10 -12.46 7.86 -21.29
C VAL A 10 -12.69 9.36 -21.40
N ARG A 11 -13.94 9.79 -21.52
CA ARG A 11 -14.33 11.20 -21.73
C ARG A 11 -15.04 11.80 -20.51
N PRO A 12 -15.05 13.14 -20.39
CA PRO A 12 -15.86 13.80 -19.37
C PRO A 12 -17.33 13.40 -19.51
N GLY A 13 -17.99 13.14 -18.38
CA GLY A 13 -19.39 12.69 -18.28
C GLY A 13 -19.57 11.17 -18.26
N GLU A 14 -18.52 10.37 -18.38
CA GLU A 14 -18.62 8.90 -18.49
C GLU A 14 -18.47 8.14 -17.16
N PHE A 15 -18.45 8.83 -16.01
CA PHE A 15 -18.37 8.17 -14.70
C PHE A 15 -19.70 7.47 -14.38
N GLU A 16 -19.67 6.15 -14.25
CA GLU A 16 -20.84 5.36 -13.85
C GLU A 16 -20.51 4.59 -12.55
N PRO A 17 -21.13 4.92 -11.39
CA PRO A 17 -20.76 4.30 -10.11
C PRO A 17 -20.80 2.77 -10.10
N SER A 18 -21.77 2.17 -10.82
CA SER A 18 -21.92 0.72 -10.95
C SER A 18 -20.69 0.01 -11.55
N ARG A 19 -19.89 0.72 -12.37
CA ARG A 19 -18.68 0.20 -13.01
C ARG A 19 -17.44 0.30 -12.13
N HIS A 20 -17.47 1.14 -11.11
CA HIS A 20 -16.28 1.54 -10.35
C HIS A 20 -16.33 1.15 -8.87
N PHE A 21 -17.50 0.80 -8.35
CA PHE A 21 -17.67 0.34 -6.97
C PHE A 21 -18.13 -1.11 -6.91
N TYR A 22 -17.79 -1.80 -5.83
CA TYR A 22 -18.48 -3.05 -5.52
C TYR A 22 -19.96 -2.74 -5.22
N PRO A 23 -20.91 -3.54 -5.75
CA PRO A 23 -22.34 -3.32 -5.48
C PRO A 23 -22.65 -3.22 -3.99
N LYS A 24 -21.96 -3.99 -3.14
CA LYS A 24 -22.14 -3.92 -1.69
C LYS A 24 -21.65 -2.60 -1.06
N ALA A 25 -20.62 -1.97 -1.62
CA ALA A 25 -20.10 -0.69 -1.14
C ALA A 25 -21.00 0.47 -1.60
N LEU A 26 -21.48 0.42 -2.85
CA LEU A 26 -22.39 1.43 -3.40
C LEU A 26 -23.74 1.46 -2.65
N ASN A 27 -24.24 0.29 -2.24
CA ASN A 27 -25.50 0.17 -1.50
C ASN A 27 -25.33 0.25 0.04
N ALA A 28 -24.14 0.58 0.53
CA ALA A 28 -23.86 0.64 1.96
C ALA A 28 -23.96 2.07 2.49
N THR A 29 -24.58 2.23 3.66
CA THR A 29 -24.53 3.48 4.41
C THR A 29 -23.32 3.47 5.34
N ILE A 30 -22.44 4.46 5.18
CA ILE A 30 -21.25 4.63 6.02
C ILE A 30 -21.59 4.66 7.52
N HIS A 31 -20.75 4.03 8.34
CA HIS A 31 -20.90 4.05 9.79
C HIS A 31 -20.70 5.50 10.32
N PRO A 32 -21.54 6.02 11.22
CA PRO A 32 -21.43 7.41 11.71
C PRO A 32 -20.06 7.78 12.27
N MET A 33 -19.43 6.88 13.05
CA MET A 33 -18.08 7.13 13.59
C MET A 33 -17.01 7.21 12.50
N VAL A 34 -17.14 6.41 11.43
CA VAL A 34 -16.18 6.46 10.31
C VAL A 34 -16.42 7.72 9.50
N SER A 35 -17.69 8.06 9.22
CA SER A 35 -18.07 9.31 8.56
C SER A 35 -17.55 10.54 9.31
N PHE A 36 -17.57 10.51 10.64
CA PHE A 36 -16.99 11.53 11.50
C PHE A 36 -15.46 11.55 11.45
N PHE A 37 -14.81 10.39 11.52
CA PHE A 37 -13.36 10.25 11.37
C PHE A 37 -12.85 10.82 10.05
N MET A 38 -13.54 10.55 8.94
CA MET A 38 -13.17 11.06 7.61
C MET A 38 -13.21 12.60 7.51
N ARG A 39 -13.97 13.27 8.40
CA ARG A 39 -14.10 14.73 8.47
C ARG A 39 -13.38 15.33 9.70
N PHE A 40 -12.56 14.55 10.39
CA PHE A 40 -11.93 14.98 11.63
C PHE A 40 -10.77 15.95 11.33
N SER A 41 -10.84 17.17 11.88
CA SER A 41 -9.83 18.19 11.63
C SER A 41 -8.50 17.84 12.30
N ALA A 42 -7.38 18.29 11.71
CA ALA A 42 -6.05 18.06 12.25
C ALA A 42 -5.90 18.57 13.70
N GLU A 43 -6.43 19.75 14.00
CA GLU A 43 -6.41 20.34 15.36
C GLU A 43 -7.10 19.45 16.40
N ARG A 44 -8.30 18.96 16.07
CA ARG A 44 -9.06 18.05 16.95
C ARG A 44 -8.37 16.70 17.07
N LEU A 45 -7.73 16.24 16.00
CA LEU A 45 -6.91 15.02 16.02
C LEU A 45 -5.74 15.14 16.97
N VAL A 46 -4.94 16.21 16.85
CA VAL A 46 -3.79 16.46 17.74
C VAL A 46 -4.27 16.53 19.19
N SER A 47 -5.31 17.32 19.47
CA SER A 47 -5.88 17.45 20.81
C SER A 47 -6.29 16.11 21.41
N ARG A 48 -7.09 15.31 20.69
CA ARG A 48 -7.54 13.98 21.16
C ARG A 48 -6.40 12.99 21.30
N TYR A 49 -5.50 12.93 20.32
CA TYR A 49 -4.39 11.98 20.30
C TYR A 49 -3.40 12.24 21.45
N CYS A 50 -3.00 13.50 21.67
CA CYS A 50 -2.09 13.87 22.76
C CYS A 50 -2.74 13.69 24.14
N HIS A 51 -4.05 13.90 24.29
CA HIS A 51 -4.75 13.61 25.54
C HIS A 51 -4.65 12.12 25.93
N LEU A 52 -4.79 11.21 24.96
CA LEU A 52 -4.66 9.77 25.17
C LEU A 52 -3.20 9.29 25.23
N ASN A 53 -2.27 10.11 24.76
CA ASN A 53 -0.84 9.81 24.70
C ASN A 53 -0.06 11.00 25.26
N PRO A 54 -0.06 11.24 26.59
CA PRO A 54 0.44 12.48 27.20
C PRO A 54 1.95 12.72 27.03
N LYS A 55 2.70 11.73 26.53
CA LYS A 55 4.12 11.85 26.19
C LYS A 55 4.36 12.35 24.76
N VAL A 56 3.32 12.49 23.95
CA VAL A 56 3.41 12.94 22.56
C VAL A 56 3.50 14.45 22.50
N ASP A 57 4.51 14.95 21.81
CA ASP A 57 4.65 16.37 21.52
C ASP A 57 3.57 16.81 20.49
N PRO A 58 2.64 17.70 20.88
CA PRO A 58 1.56 18.15 20.00
C PRO A 58 2.06 19.00 18.83
N ILE A 59 3.16 19.74 18.99
CA ILE A 59 3.74 20.59 17.94
C ILE A 59 4.31 19.69 16.84
N VAL A 60 5.11 18.70 17.23
CA VAL A 60 5.70 17.74 16.28
C VAL A 60 4.60 16.95 15.56
N LEU A 61 3.55 16.51 16.25
CA LEU A 61 2.44 15.83 15.60
C LEU A 61 1.74 16.73 14.57
N ALA A 62 1.49 17.99 14.91
CA ALA A 62 0.88 18.95 13.98
C ALA A 62 1.76 19.20 12.74
N GLU A 63 3.08 19.33 12.91
CA GLU A 63 4.04 19.48 11.81
C GLU A 63 4.05 18.25 10.89
N LEU A 64 4.00 17.05 11.45
CA LEU A 64 3.93 15.81 10.68
C LEU A 64 2.62 15.69 9.90
N LEU A 65 1.49 16.11 10.47
CA LEU A 65 0.21 16.14 9.76
C LEU A 65 0.22 17.17 8.63
N ALA A 66 0.91 18.31 8.81
CA ALA A 66 1.07 19.34 7.80
C ALA A 66 2.14 19.01 6.72
N TYR A 67 2.90 17.92 6.91
CA TYR A 67 3.96 17.54 5.97
C TYR A 67 3.41 17.31 4.57
N GLN A 68 4.12 17.84 3.56
CA GLN A 68 3.78 17.69 2.16
C GLN A 68 4.80 16.79 1.45
N PRO A 69 4.46 15.51 1.20
CA PRO A 69 5.36 14.57 0.54
C PRO A 69 5.82 15.06 -0.83
N ARG A 70 7.07 14.78 -1.19
CA ARG A 70 7.59 15.08 -2.53
C ARG A 70 7.27 13.98 -3.52
N PHE A 71 7.49 12.73 -3.14
CA PHE A 71 7.38 11.53 -3.97
C PHE A 71 6.17 10.67 -3.59
N PHE A 72 5.81 10.56 -2.32
CA PHE A 72 4.84 9.57 -1.85
C PHE A 72 3.57 10.24 -1.27
N ARG A 73 2.70 10.70 -2.17
CA ARG A 73 1.54 11.56 -1.81
C ARG A 73 0.25 10.79 -1.54
N TRP A 74 0.21 9.52 -1.90
CA TRP A 74 -0.95 8.66 -1.72
C TRP A 74 -0.50 7.27 -1.30
N ALA A 75 -0.86 6.85 -0.10
CA ALA A 75 -0.39 5.60 0.48
C ALA A 75 -1.54 4.77 1.03
N GLY A 76 -1.38 3.44 1.00
CA GLY A 76 -2.25 2.54 1.74
C GLY A 76 -1.44 1.69 2.70
N VAL A 77 -1.85 1.67 3.95
CA VAL A 77 -1.12 1.05 5.05
C VAL A 77 -1.99 -0.03 5.67
N ASP A 78 -1.43 -1.22 5.77
CA ASP A 78 -2.06 -2.39 6.36
C ASP A 78 -1.75 -2.42 7.84
N LEU A 79 -2.79 -2.36 8.67
CA LEU A 79 -2.67 -2.25 10.12
C LEU A 79 -3.34 -3.43 10.81
N PHE A 80 -2.70 -3.94 11.85
CA PHE A 80 -3.34 -4.84 12.80
C PHE A 80 -3.67 -4.10 14.10
N ASN A 81 -4.87 -4.36 14.62
CA ASN A 81 -5.23 -4.05 16.00
C ASN A 81 -4.73 -5.19 16.89
N VAL A 82 -3.75 -4.89 17.72
CA VAL A 82 -3.03 -5.87 18.52
C VAL A 82 -3.00 -5.48 19.98
N THR A 83 -2.65 -6.43 20.83
CA THR A 83 -2.38 -6.21 22.24
C THR A 83 -0.95 -6.62 22.56
N THR A 84 -0.28 -5.88 23.45
CA THR A 84 1.03 -6.27 24.01
C THR A 84 0.86 -7.30 25.12
N ALA A 85 1.95 -7.94 25.55
CA ALA A 85 1.94 -8.83 26.72
C ALA A 85 1.41 -8.15 28.01
N GLU A 86 1.54 -6.83 28.13
CA GLU A 86 1.06 -6.01 29.24
C GLU A 86 -0.41 -5.58 29.10
N GLY A 87 -1.10 -6.00 28.02
CA GLY A 87 -2.52 -5.69 27.81
C GLY A 87 -2.77 -4.38 27.08
N HIS A 88 -1.76 -3.74 26.49
CA HIS A 88 -1.92 -2.45 25.82
C HIS A 88 -2.37 -2.63 24.37
N ARG A 89 -3.50 -2.01 23.99
CA ARG A 89 -4.00 -2.02 22.62
C ARG A 89 -3.27 -1.02 21.73
N GLU A 90 -2.78 -1.51 20.60
CA GLU A 90 -1.99 -0.74 19.64
C GLU A 90 -2.43 -1.03 18.21
N MET A 91 -2.27 -0.01 17.34
CA MET A 91 -2.34 -0.19 15.90
C MET A 91 -0.91 -0.37 15.39
N VAL A 92 -0.61 -1.54 14.83
CA VAL A 92 0.73 -1.90 14.36
C VAL A 92 0.74 -2.02 12.84
N LEU A 93 1.73 -1.39 12.22
CA LEU A 93 1.93 -1.39 10.78
C LEU A 93 2.55 -2.69 10.29
N ILE A 94 1.94 -3.28 9.28
CA ILE A 94 2.37 -4.55 8.67
C ILE A 94 3.04 -4.32 7.31
N GLU A 95 2.46 -3.45 6.49
CA GLU A 95 2.95 -3.12 5.15
C GLU A 95 2.43 -1.75 4.69
N THR A 96 3.23 -1.06 3.87
CA THR A 96 2.83 0.17 3.18
C THR A 96 2.89 -0.03 1.68
N ASN A 97 1.90 0.51 0.96
CA ASN A 97 1.65 0.28 -0.46
C ASN A 97 1.60 1.61 -1.22
N SER A 98 2.36 1.72 -2.32
CA SER A 98 2.40 2.93 -3.17
C SER A 98 1.44 2.97 -4.36
N CYS A 99 0.72 1.87 -4.61
CA CYS A 99 -0.51 1.87 -5.40
C CYS A 99 -1.55 1.01 -4.66
N PRO A 100 -2.15 1.55 -3.59
CA PRO A 100 -3.19 0.82 -2.87
C PRO A 100 -4.50 0.78 -3.65
N SER A 101 -5.22 -0.34 -3.56
CA SER A 101 -6.64 -0.41 -3.88
C SER A 101 -7.47 -0.10 -2.63
N GLY A 102 -8.67 0.43 -2.80
CA GLY A 102 -9.65 0.57 -1.72
C GLY A 102 -10.89 1.39 -2.05
N GLN A 103 -10.87 2.26 -3.05
CA GLN A 103 -11.98 3.18 -3.29
C GLN A 103 -13.26 2.46 -3.69
N LYS A 104 -13.14 1.45 -4.55
CA LYS A 104 -14.25 0.53 -4.88
C LYS A 104 -14.86 -0.21 -3.68
N SER A 105 -14.20 -0.20 -2.53
CA SER A 105 -14.60 -0.89 -1.30
C SER A 105 -15.04 0.05 -0.17
N MET A 106 -14.97 1.36 -0.38
CA MET A 106 -15.34 2.37 0.60
C MET A 106 -16.75 2.88 0.30
N PRO A 107 -17.71 2.78 1.23
CA PRO A 107 -19.00 3.45 1.10
C PRO A 107 -18.83 4.96 0.90
N LEU A 108 -19.75 5.60 0.18
CA LEU A 108 -19.71 7.04 -0.02
C LEU A 108 -19.76 7.76 1.35
N VAL A 109 -18.90 8.75 1.52
CA VAL A 109 -18.88 9.58 2.73
C VAL A 109 -20.05 10.57 2.71
N THR A 110 -20.40 11.03 1.51
CA THR A 110 -21.53 11.91 1.21
C THR A 110 -22.21 11.38 -0.06
N ASP A 111 -23.53 11.12 -0.01
CA ASP A 111 -24.26 10.44 -1.09
C ASP A 111 -24.35 11.26 -2.39
N GLU A 112 -24.26 12.59 -2.29
CA GLU A 112 -24.29 13.52 -3.43
C GLU A 112 -22.98 13.50 -4.26
N GLU A 113 -21.89 12.98 -3.69
CA GLU A 113 -20.61 12.86 -4.38
C GLU A 113 -20.42 11.43 -4.91
N GLU A 114 -21.05 11.12 -6.04
CA GLU A 114 -21.06 9.79 -6.65
C GLU A 114 -19.66 9.23 -6.99
N GLU A 115 -18.71 10.11 -7.29
CA GLU A 115 -17.30 9.74 -7.51
C GLU A 115 -16.54 9.41 -6.22
N GLY A 116 -17.05 9.83 -5.06
CA GLY A 116 -16.49 9.59 -3.74
C GLY A 116 -14.97 9.81 -3.65
N GLY A 117 -14.26 8.80 -3.15
CA GLY A 117 -12.82 8.90 -2.95
C GLY A 117 -11.98 8.87 -4.23
N TYR A 118 -12.55 8.53 -5.40
CA TYR A 118 -11.89 8.73 -6.70
C TYR A 118 -11.66 10.22 -6.94
N ARG A 119 -12.73 11.03 -6.79
CA ARG A 119 -12.67 12.49 -6.90
C ARG A 119 -11.71 13.10 -5.89
N ALA A 120 -11.73 12.60 -4.64
CA ALA A 120 -10.84 13.10 -3.60
C ALA A 120 -9.35 12.92 -3.99
N LEU A 121 -8.96 11.77 -4.56
CA LEU A 121 -7.58 11.57 -5.01
C LEU A 121 -7.22 12.52 -6.15
N VAL A 122 -8.11 12.63 -7.13
CA VAL A 122 -7.84 13.41 -8.34
C VAL A 122 -7.75 14.90 -8.00
N SER A 123 -8.79 15.45 -7.36
CA SER A 123 -8.91 16.89 -7.10
C SER A 123 -7.96 17.40 -6.03
N ARG A 124 -7.65 16.61 -4.99
CA ARG A 124 -6.80 17.06 -3.89
C ARG A 124 -5.33 16.70 -4.09
N VAL A 125 -5.04 15.50 -4.60
CA VAL A 125 -3.66 14.99 -4.69
C VAL A 125 -3.09 15.14 -6.10
N MET A 126 -3.78 14.63 -7.13
CA MET A 126 -3.26 14.67 -8.50
C MET A 126 -3.19 16.09 -9.03
N ASP A 127 -4.28 16.85 -8.90
CA ASP A 127 -4.33 18.22 -9.39
C ASP A 127 -3.30 19.11 -8.70
N TYR A 128 -3.17 19.03 -7.37
CA TYR A 128 -2.10 19.71 -6.64
C TYR A 128 -0.71 19.33 -7.17
N TYR A 129 -0.44 18.03 -7.30
CA TYR A 129 0.85 17.52 -7.79
C TYR A 129 1.13 17.97 -9.24
N PHE A 130 0.12 17.98 -10.10
CA PHE A 130 0.24 18.35 -11.50
C PHE A 130 0.37 19.88 -11.68
N ARG A 131 -0.38 20.69 -10.92
CA ARG A 131 -0.32 22.16 -10.96
C ARG A 131 1.02 22.72 -10.49
N LYS A 132 1.55 22.18 -9.38
CA LYS A 132 2.85 22.61 -8.83
C LYS A 132 3.96 22.50 -9.89
N ILE A 133 3.85 21.52 -10.77
CA ILE A 133 4.85 21.26 -11.81
C ILE A 133 4.51 21.95 -13.14
N ARG A 134 3.22 22.22 -13.45
CA ARG A 134 2.83 23.09 -14.59
C ARG A 134 3.46 24.48 -14.48
N LYS A 135 3.63 25.02 -13.26
CA LYS A 135 4.29 26.33 -13.03
C LYS A 135 5.81 26.30 -13.25
N GLU A 136 6.47 25.15 -13.12
CA GLU A 136 7.94 25.07 -13.12
C GLU A 136 8.54 24.71 -14.48
N LYS A 137 7.80 24.06 -15.40
CA LYS A 137 8.27 23.72 -16.75
C LYS A 137 7.11 23.62 -17.75
N GLY A 138 7.27 24.24 -18.92
CA GLY A 138 6.36 24.15 -20.07
C GLY A 138 6.12 22.70 -20.53
N ARG A 139 5.09 22.07 -19.95
CA ARG A 139 4.48 20.82 -20.43
C ARG A 139 3.15 21.13 -21.14
N GLU A 140 3.19 22.11 -22.02
CA GLU A 140 2.11 22.32 -22.99
C GLU A 140 2.27 21.23 -24.06
N GLY A 141 1.39 20.22 -24.04
CA GLY A 141 1.37 19.12 -25.00
C GLY A 141 1.40 17.71 -24.39
N GLY A 142 0.65 16.80 -25.00
CA GLY A 142 0.49 15.40 -24.59
C GLY A 142 -0.82 15.11 -23.87
N VAL A 143 -1.14 13.84 -23.69
CA VAL A 143 -2.42 13.35 -23.13
C VAL A 143 -2.31 13.00 -21.64
N LEU A 144 -3.46 12.85 -20.97
CA LEU A 144 -3.56 12.23 -19.65
C LEU A 144 -3.76 10.73 -19.79
N ALA A 145 -3.22 9.94 -18.87
CA ALA A 145 -3.42 8.49 -18.87
C ALA A 145 -3.64 7.88 -17.48
N VAL A 146 -4.32 6.73 -17.47
CA VAL A 146 -4.31 5.77 -16.39
C VAL A 146 -3.71 4.47 -16.91
N VAL A 147 -2.59 4.06 -16.32
CA VAL A 147 -1.89 2.81 -16.69
C VAL A 147 -1.93 1.83 -15.53
N TYR A 148 -2.36 0.59 -15.79
CA TYR A 148 -2.56 -0.41 -14.75
C TYR A 148 -2.16 -1.82 -15.17
N ASP A 149 -1.79 -2.70 -14.24
CA ASP A 149 -1.52 -4.12 -14.56
C ASP A 149 -2.60 -5.07 -14.06
N LYS A 150 -3.47 -4.60 -13.15
CA LYS A 150 -4.63 -5.33 -12.65
C LYS A 150 -5.68 -4.36 -12.11
N ASN A 151 -6.84 -4.91 -11.74
CA ASN A 151 -7.90 -4.18 -11.03
C ASN A 151 -8.57 -3.06 -11.87
N GLU A 152 -9.05 -3.41 -13.06
CA GLU A 152 -9.66 -2.47 -14.01
C GLU A 152 -10.79 -1.63 -13.41
N MET A 153 -11.71 -2.24 -12.65
CA MET A 153 -12.83 -1.56 -11.98
C MET A 153 -12.40 -0.28 -11.24
N GLU A 154 -11.28 -0.35 -10.52
CA GLU A 154 -10.78 0.78 -9.75
C GLU A 154 -10.02 1.78 -10.61
N ASN A 155 -9.28 1.30 -11.61
CA ASN A 155 -8.50 2.15 -12.50
C ASN A 155 -9.37 2.91 -13.50
N SER A 156 -10.45 2.31 -13.99
CA SER A 156 -11.45 2.99 -14.81
C SER A 156 -12.16 4.09 -14.02
N GLY A 157 -12.39 3.89 -12.71
CA GLY A 157 -12.95 4.92 -11.84
C GLY A 157 -12.03 6.14 -11.70
N TYR A 158 -10.72 5.91 -11.54
CA TYR A 158 -9.76 7.02 -11.57
C TYR A 158 -9.70 7.69 -12.95
N ALA A 159 -9.76 6.95 -14.05
CA ALA A 159 -9.75 7.53 -15.39
C ALA A 159 -10.97 8.44 -15.64
N ALA A 160 -12.16 7.99 -15.26
CA ALA A 160 -13.38 8.76 -15.37
C ALA A 160 -13.39 9.99 -14.46
N ALA A 161 -12.96 9.85 -13.19
CA ALA A 161 -12.82 11.00 -12.28
C ALA A 161 -11.75 12.00 -12.77
N MET A 162 -10.66 11.54 -13.36
CA MET A 162 -9.66 12.40 -14.01
C MET A 162 -10.26 13.14 -15.21
N ALA A 163 -11.01 12.46 -16.09
CA ALA A 163 -11.63 13.08 -17.25
C ALA A 163 -12.64 14.17 -16.81
N ASN A 164 -13.46 13.87 -15.80
CA ASN A 164 -14.41 14.83 -15.22
C ASN A 164 -13.69 16.01 -14.54
N HIS A 165 -12.62 15.78 -13.79
CA HIS A 165 -11.94 16.87 -13.09
C HIS A 165 -11.16 17.79 -14.04
N PHE A 166 -10.41 17.22 -15.00
CA PHE A 166 -9.56 17.98 -15.91
C PHE A 166 -10.29 18.45 -17.18
N GLN A 167 -11.53 18.00 -17.39
CA GLN A 167 -12.38 18.36 -18.54
C GLN A 167 -11.71 18.05 -19.89
N GLU A 168 -11.05 16.89 -19.98
CA GLU A 168 -10.38 16.39 -21.18
C GLU A 168 -10.35 14.85 -21.22
N PRO A 169 -10.15 14.22 -22.39
CA PRO A 169 -10.05 12.78 -22.48
C PRO A 169 -8.85 12.18 -21.73
N VAL A 170 -9.03 11.00 -21.16
CA VAL A 170 -8.00 10.23 -20.43
C VAL A 170 -7.84 8.85 -21.08
N TYR A 171 -6.60 8.48 -21.36
CA TYR A 171 -6.24 7.21 -21.96
C TYR A 171 -6.11 6.14 -20.88
N LEU A 172 -6.98 5.13 -20.89
CA LEU A 172 -6.97 3.99 -19.97
C LEU A 172 -6.39 2.76 -20.66
N THR A 173 -5.28 2.23 -20.16
CA THR A 173 -4.66 1.06 -20.78
C THR A 173 -3.87 0.17 -19.81
N THR A 174 -3.66 -1.08 -20.21
CA THR A 174 -2.90 -2.05 -19.41
C THR A 174 -1.40 -1.97 -19.65
N TYR A 175 -0.60 -2.21 -18.60
CA TYR A 175 0.86 -2.34 -18.68
C TYR A 175 1.37 -3.56 -17.89
N LYS A 176 0.97 -4.74 -18.38
CA LYS A 176 1.32 -6.05 -17.81
C LYS A 176 2.78 -6.39 -18.07
N GLY A 177 3.39 -7.15 -17.16
CA GLY A 177 4.80 -7.52 -17.29
C GLY A 177 5.02 -8.63 -18.33
N SER A 178 4.01 -9.48 -18.54
CA SER A 178 4.06 -10.59 -19.49
C SER A 178 3.67 -10.22 -20.92
N ASP A 179 3.26 -8.98 -21.17
CA ASP A 179 2.82 -8.53 -22.50
C ASP A 179 4.07 -8.22 -23.36
N PRO A 180 4.33 -8.96 -24.45
CA PRO A 180 5.50 -8.73 -25.31
C PRO A 180 5.35 -7.49 -26.20
N ASP A 181 4.12 -6.97 -26.38
CA ASP A 181 3.84 -5.77 -27.17
C ASP A 181 2.82 -4.88 -26.45
N PRO A 182 3.20 -4.34 -25.28
CA PRO A 182 2.29 -3.55 -24.47
C PRO A 182 1.95 -2.23 -25.16
N PRO A 183 0.73 -1.69 -24.97
CA PRO A 183 0.30 -0.39 -25.50
C PRO A 183 0.93 0.79 -24.74
N VAL A 184 1.99 0.56 -23.98
CA VAL A 184 2.74 1.54 -23.20
C VAL A 184 4.22 1.32 -23.44
N ARG A 185 4.94 2.39 -23.77
CA ARG A 185 6.40 2.38 -23.86
C ARG A 185 7.01 3.64 -23.27
N PHE A 186 8.32 3.61 -23.09
CA PHE A 186 9.10 4.80 -22.76
C PHE A 186 10.03 5.16 -23.91
N LYS A 187 9.99 6.42 -24.35
CA LYS A 187 10.88 6.97 -25.37
C LYS A 187 11.38 8.33 -24.92
N ASP A 188 12.71 8.54 -24.92
CA ASP A 188 13.35 9.79 -24.47
C ASP A 188 12.90 10.26 -23.07
N ARG A 189 12.65 9.28 -22.19
CA ARG A 189 12.07 9.40 -20.83
C ARG A 189 10.59 9.81 -20.74
N TYR A 190 9.89 9.93 -21.85
CA TYR A 190 8.44 10.11 -21.85
C TYR A 190 7.72 8.77 -21.96
N MET A 191 6.67 8.61 -21.17
CA MET A 191 5.70 7.55 -21.39
C MET A 191 4.90 7.90 -22.65
N GLU A 192 4.70 6.93 -23.53
CA GLU A 192 3.82 7.01 -24.68
C GLU A 192 2.79 5.88 -24.59
N VAL A 193 1.56 6.17 -25.04
CA VAL A 193 0.47 5.19 -25.15
C VAL A 193 0.10 4.97 -26.61
N ARG A 194 -0.17 3.72 -26.99
CA ARG A 194 -0.57 3.36 -28.36
C ARG A 194 -2.08 3.56 -28.53
N THR A 195 -2.48 4.40 -29.48
CA THR A 195 -3.87 4.66 -29.86
C THR A 195 -4.48 3.46 -30.61
N GLU A 196 -5.80 3.49 -30.82
CA GLU A 196 -6.49 2.51 -31.67
C GLU A 196 -5.98 2.55 -33.13
N SER A 197 -5.52 3.71 -33.63
CA SER A 197 -4.90 3.86 -34.95
C SER A 197 -3.48 3.28 -35.03
N GLY A 198 -2.91 2.82 -33.90
CA GLY A 198 -1.52 2.35 -33.81
C GLY A 198 -0.49 3.47 -33.66
N GLU A 199 -0.93 4.72 -33.54
CA GLU A 199 -0.07 5.89 -33.30
C GLU A 199 0.33 5.96 -31.83
N TRP A 200 1.47 6.60 -31.55
CA TRP A 200 2.00 6.74 -30.19
C TRP A 200 1.81 8.16 -29.70
N GLU A 201 0.99 8.33 -28.67
CA GLU A 201 0.69 9.61 -28.05
C GLU A 201 1.52 9.81 -26.79
N ARG A 202 2.12 10.99 -26.67
CA ARG A 202 2.97 11.31 -25.52
C ARG A 202 2.12 11.63 -24.30
N VAL A 203 2.42 10.99 -23.17
CA VAL A 203 1.72 11.20 -21.90
C VAL A 203 2.42 12.27 -21.08
N ARG A 204 1.71 13.34 -20.74
CA ARG A 204 2.27 14.43 -19.90
C ARG A 204 2.15 14.13 -18.41
N ALA A 205 1.07 13.46 -18.02
CA ALA A 205 0.83 13.01 -16.65
C ALA A 205 -0.03 11.74 -16.64
N ALA A 206 0.27 10.83 -15.72
CA ALA A 206 -0.50 9.61 -15.54
C ALA A 206 -0.71 9.24 -14.08
N PHE A 207 -1.88 8.68 -13.80
CA PHE A 207 -2.07 7.84 -12.63
C PHE A 207 -1.55 6.44 -12.94
N ARG A 208 -0.69 5.91 -12.08
CA ARG A 208 0.00 4.64 -12.32
C ARG A 208 -0.37 3.61 -11.26
N TYR A 209 -1.12 2.60 -11.67
CA TYR A 209 -1.44 1.40 -10.89
C TYR A 209 -0.72 0.17 -11.45
N VAL A 210 0.60 0.28 -11.61
CA VAL A 210 1.46 -0.85 -12.02
C VAL A 210 2.12 -1.40 -10.78
N THR A 211 1.76 -2.62 -10.41
CA THR A 211 1.96 -3.20 -9.09
C THR A 211 2.95 -4.36 -9.06
N GLN A 212 2.98 -5.20 -10.10
CA GLN A 212 3.85 -6.36 -10.24
C GLN A 212 5.18 -5.94 -10.87
N LYS A 213 6.24 -5.91 -10.05
CA LYS A 213 7.63 -5.57 -10.44
C LYS A 213 7.73 -4.32 -11.35
N PRO A 214 7.12 -3.18 -10.99
CA PRO A 214 7.03 -2.03 -11.90
C PRO A 214 8.41 -1.47 -12.33
N TRP A 215 9.44 -1.70 -11.54
CA TRP A 215 10.82 -1.24 -11.80
C TRP A 215 11.50 -1.96 -12.98
N ASN A 216 10.93 -3.07 -13.47
CA ASN A 216 11.46 -3.77 -14.64
C ASN A 216 11.06 -3.14 -15.99
N ARG A 217 10.18 -2.14 -15.96
CA ARG A 217 9.62 -1.51 -17.18
C ARG A 217 9.30 -0.03 -17.05
N ILE A 218 9.30 0.52 -15.83
CA ILE A 218 9.15 1.96 -15.60
C ILE A 218 10.52 2.53 -15.21
N PRO A 219 11.10 3.42 -16.03
CA PRO A 219 12.39 4.03 -15.75
C PRO A 219 12.41 4.79 -14.43
N LEU A 220 13.58 4.80 -13.78
CA LEU A 220 13.87 5.54 -12.55
C LEU A 220 13.74 7.05 -12.75
N HIS A 221 13.88 7.53 -13.98
CA HIS A 221 13.80 8.95 -14.28
C HIS A 221 12.90 9.25 -15.48
N THR A 222 11.66 9.65 -15.20
CA THR A 222 10.67 9.98 -16.24
C THR A 222 10.47 11.48 -16.38
N LYS A 223 10.26 11.93 -17.62
CA LYS A 223 9.73 13.26 -17.94
C LYS A 223 8.20 13.28 -17.95
N THR A 224 7.51 12.14 -17.95
CA THR A 224 6.08 12.07 -17.62
C THR A 224 5.88 12.15 -16.10
N LEU A 225 4.86 12.89 -15.65
CA LEU A 225 4.49 12.91 -14.23
C LEU A 225 3.72 11.65 -13.86
N LEU A 226 4.22 10.89 -12.89
CA LEU A 226 3.58 9.67 -12.41
C LEU A 226 3.18 9.84 -10.95
N LEU A 227 1.92 9.52 -10.62
CA LEU A 227 1.45 9.39 -9.25
C LEU A 227 1.24 7.90 -8.89
N ASN A 228 1.90 7.35 -7.87
CA ASN A 228 3.20 7.78 -7.33
C ASN A 228 4.33 7.40 -8.31
N PRO A 229 5.47 8.09 -8.29
CA PRO A 229 6.62 7.77 -9.12
C PRO A 229 7.33 6.51 -8.62
N ILE A 230 8.16 5.88 -9.47
CA ILE A 230 8.80 4.59 -9.17
C ILE A 230 9.74 4.65 -7.95
N GLN A 231 10.31 5.83 -7.68
CA GLN A 231 11.14 6.10 -6.51
C GLN A 231 10.41 5.77 -5.21
N ALA A 232 9.12 6.09 -5.12
CA ALA A 232 8.31 5.77 -3.93
C ALA A 232 8.12 4.25 -3.75
N CYS A 233 8.09 3.47 -4.85
CA CYS A 233 8.07 2.00 -4.75
C CYS A 233 9.36 1.47 -4.12
N LEU A 234 10.51 1.88 -4.69
CA LEU A 234 11.82 1.39 -4.28
C LEU A 234 12.20 1.86 -2.86
N ALA A 235 11.83 3.09 -2.50
CA ALA A 235 12.09 3.67 -1.18
C ALA A 235 11.28 3.05 -0.02
N GLY A 236 10.40 2.08 -0.31
CA GLY A 236 9.70 1.32 0.72
C GLY A 236 8.22 1.08 0.42
N GLY A 237 7.60 1.85 -0.47
CA GLY A 237 6.18 1.69 -0.81
C GLY A 237 5.84 0.38 -1.52
N ARG A 238 6.84 -0.37 -2.01
CA ARG A 238 6.73 -1.76 -2.51
C ARG A 238 7.97 -2.61 -2.18
N ASN A 239 8.86 -2.13 -1.32
CA ASN A 239 10.04 -2.85 -0.88
C ASN A 239 10.07 -2.89 0.65
N LYS A 240 9.69 -4.04 1.22
CA LYS A 240 9.54 -4.19 2.67
C LYS A 240 10.86 -4.04 3.44
N ALA A 241 11.99 -4.41 2.82
CA ALA A 241 13.30 -4.26 3.44
C ALA A 241 13.68 -2.79 3.59
N VAL A 242 13.55 -2.02 2.50
CA VAL A 242 13.84 -0.56 2.52
C VAL A 242 12.83 0.20 3.36
N ALA A 243 11.55 -0.20 3.35
CA ALA A 243 10.52 0.37 4.23
C ALA A 243 10.90 0.24 5.70
N SER A 244 11.35 -0.95 6.12
CA SER A 244 11.77 -1.19 7.49
C SER A 244 12.97 -0.32 7.89
N THR A 245 13.93 -0.10 6.99
CA THR A 245 15.02 0.88 7.22
C THR A 245 14.50 2.32 7.32
N ALA A 246 13.58 2.72 6.44
CA ALA A 246 12.97 4.05 6.47
C ALA A 246 12.24 4.31 7.80
N TYR A 247 11.54 3.31 8.33
CA TYR A 247 10.85 3.42 9.61
C TYR A 247 11.83 3.57 10.78
N ASP A 248 12.93 2.81 10.79
CA ASP A 248 13.97 2.92 11.83
C ASP A 248 14.62 4.31 11.84
N LEU A 249 14.88 4.88 10.65
CA LEU A 249 15.43 6.23 10.52
C LEU A 249 14.47 7.29 11.05
N LEU A 250 13.19 7.26 10.63
CA LEU A 250 12.22 8.23 11.14
C LEU A 250 11.99 8.07 12.65
N ASN A 251 11.95 6.84 13.17
CA ASN A 251 11.83 6.61 14.61
C ASN A 251 13.03 7.18 15.39
N SER A 252 14.22 7.13 14.80
CA SER A 252 15.42 7.75 15.40
C SER A 252 15.34 9.28 15.39
N GLU A 253 14.81 9.88 14.31
CA GLU A 253 14.56 11.33 14.23
C GLU A 253 13.50 11.80 15.23
N LEU A 254 12.48 10.97 15.49
CA LEU A 254 11.38 11.27 16.41
C LEU A 254 11.66 10.90 17.86
N ALA A 255 12.87 10.42 18.18
CA ALA A 255 13.24 10.02 19.54
C ALA A 255 12.99 11.17 20.53
N GLY A 256 12.30 10.88 21.63
CA GLY A 256 11.95 11.87 22.65
C GLY A 256 10.62 12.60 22.43
N THR A 257 10.01 12.52 21.24
CA THR A 257 8.73 13.20 20.94
C THR A 257 7.49 12.40 21.34
N GLY A 258 7.66 11.16 21.80
CA GLY A 258 6.57 10.22 22.09
C GLY A 258 5.93 9.58 20.86
N LEU A 259 6.28 10.02 19.64
CA LEU A 259 5.82 9.44 18.38
C LEU A 259 6.78 8.36 17.88
N GLN A 260 6.20 7.28 17.35
CA GLN A 260 6.96 6.22 16.69
C GLN A 260 6.07 5.42 15.75
N ILE A 261 6.65 4.94 14.66
CA ILE A 261 6.10 3.88 13.83
C ILE A 261 6.26 2.56 14.58
N ARG A 262 5.12 1.91 14.85
CA ARG A 262 5.03 0.63 15.52
C ARG A 262 4.93 -0.45 14.46
N VAL A 263 5.99 -1.26 14.35
CA VAL A 263 6.06 -2.45 13.49
C VAL A 263 6.42 -3.67 14.33
N PRO A 264 6.05 -4.88 13.90
CA PRO A 264 6.61 -6.09 14.48
C PRO A 264 8.13 -6.12 14.25
N GLU A 265 8.87 -6.76 15.16
CA GLU A 265 10.32 -6.93 15.00
C GLU A 265 10.62 -7.58 13.65
N THR A 266 11.48 -6.95 12.84
CA THR A 266 11.77 -7.34 11.47
C THR A 266 13.27 -7.40 11.26
N ILE A 267 13.76 -8.57 10.83
CA ILE A 267 15.14 -8.82 10.47
C ILE A 267 15.23 -8.78 8.94
N ARG A 268 16.12 -7.93 8.41
CA ARG A 268 16.29 -7.64 6.97
C ARG A 268 17.47 -8.42 6.39
N GLU A 269 17.58 -8.43 5.06
CA GLU A 269 18.72 -8.98 4.29
C GLU A 269 19.05 -10.46 4.58
N VAL A 270 18.04 -11.23 4.98
CA VAL A 270 18.16 -12.62 5.42
C VAL A 270 18.33 -13.53 4.19
N SER A 271 19.36 -14.37 4.18
CA SER A 271 19.49 -15.45 3.20
C SER A 271 18.62 -16.66 3.59
N LYS A 272 18.23 -17.47 2.60
CA LYS A 272 17.38 -18.65 2.84
C LYS A 272 17.94 -19.58 3.93
N GLY A 273 19.26 -19.77 3.97
CA GLY A 273 19.92 -20.65 4.94
C GLY A 273 19.87 -20.17 6.39
N GLU A 274 19.68 -18.87 6.63
CA GLU A 274 19.62 -18.28 7.98
C GLU A 274 18.24 -18.40 8.62
N ILE A 275 17.19 -18.59 7.82
CA ILE A 275 15.79 -18.57 8.25
C ILE A 275 15.50 -19.55 9.40
N PRO A 276 15.95 -20.83 9.37
CA PRO A 276 15.69 -21.76 10.47
C PRO A 276 16.22 -21.28 11.83
N ILE A 277 17.38 -20.61 11.85
CA ILE A 277 17.97 -20.08 13.09
C ILE A 277 17.14 -18.91 13.61
N LEU A 278 16.69 -18.01 12.72
CA LEU A 278 15.89 -16.85 13.08
C LEU A 278 14.49 -17.25 13.59
N VAL A 279 13.86 -18.25 12.97
CA VAL A 279 12.58 -18.81 13.44
C VAL A 279 12.73 -19.36 14.87
N ARG A 280 13.80 -20.13 15.14
CA ARG A 280 14.08 -20.60 16.51
C ARG A 280 14.31 -19.46 17.49
N LYS A 281 15.07 -18.43 17.10
CA LYS A 281 15.30 -17.22 17.90
C LYS A 281 13.99 -16.51 18.28
N MET A 282 13.00 -16.49 17.37
CA MET A 282 11.68 -15.89 17.60
C MET A 282 10.71 -16.79 18.39
N GLY A 283 11.18 -17.92 18.92
CA GLY A 283 10.34 -18.85 19.69
C GLY A 283 9.54 -19.83 18.82
N GLY A 284 10.07 -20.19 17.65
CA GLY A 284 9.50 -21.19 16.75
C GLY A 284 8.43 -20.68 15.78
N HIS A 285 8.05 -19.41 15.90
CA HIS A 285 7.01 -18.79 15.07
C HIS A 285 7.57 -17.54 14.40
N ALA A 286 7.33 -17.36 13.11
CA ALA A 286 7.75 -16.17 12.37
C ALA A 286 6.95 -16.02 11.07
N VAL A 287 7.05 -14.86 10.43
CA VAL A 287 6.59 -14.63 9.07
C VAL A 287 7.79 -14.33 8.18
N VAL A 288 8.01 -15.17 7.18
CA VAL A 288 9.02 -14.93 6.14
C VAL A 288 8.36 -14.23 4.98
N LYS A 289 8.96 -13.14 4.47
CA LYS A 289 8.44 -12.42 3.31
C LYS A 289 9.51 -12.19 2.26
N ILE A 290 9.13 -12.37 0.99
CA ILE A 290 9.86 -11.83 -0.15
C ILE A 290 9.64 -10.31 -0.16
N PRO A 291 10.70 -9.47 -0.06
CA PRO A 291 10.53 -8.05 0.21
C PRO A 291 9.79 -7.28 -0.89
N TYR A 292 9.83 -7.79 -2.12
CA TYR A 292 9.37 -7.11 -3.35
C TYR A 292 7.98 -7.57 -3.82
N SER A 293 7.49 -8.68 -3.26
CA SER A 293 6.18 -9.25 -3.61
C SER A 293 5.04 -8.48 -2.96
N ASN A 294 3.84 -8.56 -3.55
CA ASN A 294 2.65 -7.89 -3.05
C ASN A 294 1.38 -8.76 -3.20
N ALA A 295 0.26 -8.26 -2.67
CA ALA A 295 -1.04 -8.92 -2.73
C ALA A 295 -1.07 -10.30 -2.03
N GLY A 296 -0.31 -10.45 -0.94
CA GLY A 296 -0.20 -11.69 -0.17
C GLY A 296 0.76 -12.72 -0.78
N GLN A 297 1.31 -12.47 -1.97
CA GLN A 297 2.31 -13.36 -2.55
C GLN A 297 3.65 -13.27 -1.84
N GLY A 298 4.34 -14.40 -1.73
CA GLY A 298 5.65 -14.47 -1.11
C GLY A 298 5.62 -14.12 0.38
N VAL A 299 4.51 -14.39 1.06
CA VAL A 299 4.38 -14.31 2.52
C VAL A 299 4.16 -15.73 3.02
N PHE A 300 4.98 -16.16 3.96
CA PHE A 300 4.96 -17.51 4.51
C PHE A 300 4.89 -17.41 6.03
N THR A 301 3.79 -17.89 6.60
CA THR A 301 3.63 -18.03 8.05
C THR A 301 4.27 -19.34 8.46
N ILE A 302 5.21 -19.27 9.42
CA ILE A 302 5.90 -20.42 9.97
C ILE A 302 5.43 -20.57 11.41
N THR A 303 4.66 -21.61 11.65
CA THR A 303 4.12 -21.98 12.97
C THR A 303 4.42 -23.44 13.34
N SER A 304 4.97 -24.21 12.40
CA SER A 304 5.38 -25.59 12.57
C SER A 304 6.67 -25.91 11.79
N GLU A 305 7.32 -27.02 12.15
CA GLU A 305 8.48 -27.53 11.41
C GLU A 305 8.09 -27.99 9.98
N ALA A 306 6.85 -28.43 9.78
CA ALA A 306 6.35 -28.80 8.46
C ALA A 306 6.31 -27.60 7.50
N GLU A 307 5.74 -26.47 7.94
CA GLU A 307 5.69 -25.22 7.16
C GLU A 307 7.10 -24.67 6.89
N LEU A 308 8.00 -24.76 7.88
CA LEU A 308 9.41 -24.38 7.69
C LEU A 308 10.06 -25.26 6.62
N ASN A 309 9.89 -26.58 6.69
CA ASN A 309 10.46 -27.52 5.73
C ASN A 309 9.88 -27.32 4.32
N GLU A 310 8.59 -27.01 4.20
CA GLU A 310 7.95 -26.67 2.93
C GLU A 310 8.57 -25.42 2.32
N PHE A 311 8.69 -24.34 3.10
CA PHE A 311 9.38 -23.12 2.67
C PHE A 311 10.84 -23.42 2.25
N MET A 312 11.57 -24.22 3.04
CA MET A 312 12.96 -24.56 2.73
C MET A 312 13.12 -25.42 1.47
N LYS A 313 12.10 -26.17 1.06
CA LYS A 313 12.08 -26.91 -0.22
C LYS A 313 11.74 -26.02 -1.42
N GLY A 314 11.04 -24.90 -1.20
CA GLY A 314 10.62 -24.00 -2.27
C GLY A 314 11.78 -23.32 -3.00
N SER A 315 11.60 -23.04 -4.29
CA SER A 315 12.52 -22.23 -5.09
C SER A 315 11.96 -20.83 -5.29
N TYR A 316 12.80 -19.82 -5.13
CA TYR A 316 12.40 -18.41 -5.15
C TYR A 316 13.26 -17.62 -6.15
N SER A 317 12.67 -16.59 -6.74
CA SER A 317 13.33 -15.72 -7.73
C SER A 317 14.24 -14.65 -7.12
N TYR A 318 14.21 -14.50 -5.80
CA TYR A 318 15.01 -13.53 -5.07
C TYR A 318 15.82 -14.24 -4.00
N ASN A 319 16.97 -13.66 -3.68
CA ASN A 319 17.96 -14.26 -2.78
C ASN A 319 17.84 -13.74 -1.34
N LYS A 320 17.14 -12.62 -1.15
CA LYS A 320 16.94 -11.97 0.14
C LYS A 320 15.50 -12.04 0.60
N PHE A 321 15.35 -12.27 1.91
CA PHE A 321 14.07 -12.31 2.61
C PHE A 321 14.09 -11.30 3.77
N ILE A 322 12.90 -11.01 4.27
CA ILE A 322 12.75 -10.48 5.63
C ILE A 322 12.10 -11.55 6.51
N VAL A 323 12.53 -11.60 7.78
CA VAL A 323 11.91 -12.42 8.81
C VAL A 323 11.30 -11.47 9.84
N GLN A 324 9.98 -11.50 9.95
CA GLN A 324 9.21 -10.64 10.83
C GLN A 324 8.55 -11.46 11.94
N SER A 325 8.44 -10.88 13.13
CA SER A 325 7.67 -11.46 14.23
C SER A 325 6.22 -11.71 13.79
N LEU A 326 5.78 -12.93 14.02
CA LEU A 326 4.41 -13.37 13.79
C LEU A 326 3.50 -12.83 14.89
N ILE A 327 2.44 -12.16 14.46
CA ILE A 327 1.31 -11.74 15.30
C ILE A 327 0.21 -12.75 15.05
N GLY A 328 -0.08 -13.57 16.06
CA GLY A 328 -1.09 -14.62 15.99
C GLY A 328 -1.97 -14.58 17.23
N ASN A 329 -2.30 -15.75 17.76
CA ASN A 329 -2.88 -15.87 19.10
C ASN A 329 -1.81 -15.60 20.17
N TYR A 330 -2.23 -15.17 21.36
CA TYR A 330 -1.34 -15.00 22.50
C TYR A 330 -0.44 -16.23 22.75
N LEU A 331 -0.96 -17.44 22.60
CA LEU A 331 -0.25 -18.68 22.91
C LEU A 331 0.87 -19.03 21.93
N TRP A 332 0.77 -18.58 20.67
CA TRP A 332 1.69 -18.97 19.59
C TRP A 332 2.20 -17.79 18.74
N SER A 333 2.16 -16.57 19.28
CA SER A 333 2.85 -15.42 18.69
C SER A 333 4.35 -15.43 19.01
N SER A 334 5.14 -14.85 18.11
CA SER A 334 6.60 -14.73 18.26
C SER A 334 6.98 -14.05 19.57
N ARG A 335 8.17 -14.40 20.07
CA ARG A 335 8.83 -13.73 21.19
C ARG A 335 9.94 -12.85 20.62
N GLY A 336 9.86 -11.55 20.87
CA GLY A 336 10.83 -10.57 20.40
C GLY A 336 11.42 -9.72 21.51
N ALA A 337 12.39 -8.88 21.17
CA ALA A 337 13.07 -7.99 22.11
C ALA A 337 12.11 -6.95 22.73
N ARG A 338 11.04 -6.60 22.01
CA ARG A 338 9.99 -5.66 22.46
C ARG A 338 8.77 -6.37 23.07
N GLY A 339 8.92 -7.63 23.47
CA GLY A 339 7.84 -8.46 23.97
C GLY A 339 7.04 -9.14 22.84
N ARG A 340 5.76 -9.41 23.11
CA ARG A 340 4.86 -10.15 22.23
C ARG A 340 3.69 -9.25 21.80
N PHE A 341 3.39 -9.26 20.51
CA PHE A 341 2.12 -8.78 19.97
C PHE A 341 1.23 -9.97 19.64
N TYR A 342 -0.06 -9.85 19.91
CA TYR A 342 -1.08 -10.81 19.49
C TYR A 342 -2.34 -10.08 19.03
N HIS A 343 -3.13 -10.73 18.18
CA HIS A 343 -4.34 -10.12 17.66
C HIS A 343 -5.37 -9.87 18.76
N VAL A 344 -5.97 -8.67 18.74
CA VAL A 344 -7.26 -8.43 19.43
C VAL A 344 -8.35 -9.30 18.79
N GLY A 345 -8.30 -9.42 17.45
CA GLY A 345 -9.28 -10.14 16.66
C GLY A 345 -10.58 -9.35 16.46
N MET A 346 -11.42 -9.86 15.58
CA MET A 346 -12.80 -9.39 15.41
C MET A 346 -13.65 -9.76 16.63
N LEU A 347 -14.80 -9.09 16.81
CA LEU A 347 -15.79 -9.52 17.78
C LEU A 347 -16.23 -10.96 17.49
N PRO A 348 -16.39 -11.81 18.53
CA PRO A 348 -16.83 -13.18 18.34
C PRO A 348 -18.15 -13.26 17.58
N ASN A 349 -18.24 -14.18 16.62
CA ASN A 349 -19.51 -14.44 15.93
C ASN A 349 -20.47 -15.26 16.83
N ARG A 350 -21.63 -15.65 16.30
CA ARG A 350 -22.63 -16.47 17.04
C ARG A 350 -22.11 -17.85 17.48
N LYS A 351 -21.01 -18.34 16.91
CA LYS A 351 -20.33 -19.59 17.30
C LYS A 351 -19.18 -19.34 18.29
N ASN A 352 -19.02 -18.10 18.78
CA ASN A 352 -17.90 -17.64 19.58
C ASN A 352 -16.53 -17.73 18.87
N GLU A 353 -16.54 -17.73 17.54
CA GLU A 353 -15.32 -17.76 16.73
C GLU A 353 -14.78 -16.33 16.55
N ILE A 354 -13.48 -16.16 16.79
CA ILE A 354 -12.75 -14.91 16.58
C ILE A 354 -11.94 -15.03 15.29
N TYR A 355 -12.05 -14.03 14.42
CA TYR A 355 -11.28 -13.98 13.18
C TYR A 355 -10.18 -12.94 13.26
N VAL A 356 -9.07 -13.17 12.58
CA VAL A 356 -8.11 -12.10 12.27
C VAL A 356 -8.72 -11.20 11.21
N ALA A 357 -8.60 -9.89 11.43
CA ALA A 357 -8.81 -8.90 10.41
C ALA A 357 -7.73 -7.83 10.49
N ASP A 358 -7.41 -7.28 9.33
CA ASP A 358 -6.61 -6.07 9.21
C ASP A 358 -7.51 -4.88 8.88
N ALA A 359 -7.00 -3.67 9.10
CA ALA A 359 -7.58 -2.44 8.60
C ALA A 359 -6.60 -1.81 7.61
N ARG A 360 -7.01 -1.69 6.35
CA ARG A 360 -6.26 -0.90 5.37
C ARG A 360 -6.68 0.55 5.47
N MET A 361 -5.75 1.40 5.88
CA MET A 361 -5.90 2.85 5.96
C MET A 361 -5.23 3.49 4.76
N MET A 362 -5.98 4.25 3.97
CA MET A 362 -5.45 5.03 2.86
C MET A 362 -5.37 6.51 3.26
N VAL A 363 -4.23 7.13 2.98
CA VAL A 363 -3.99 8.55 3.25
C VAL A 363 -3.55 9.25 1.98
N GLY A 364 -4.00 10.49 1.81
CA GLY A 364 -3.58 11.41 0.76
C GLY A 364 -2.93 12.63 1.38
N ALA A 365 -2.11 13.33 0.61
CA ALA A 365 -1.54 14.62 1.01
C ALA A 365 -1.72 15.67 -0.10
N ASP A 366 -2.27 16.81 0.29
CA ASP A 366 -2.44 18.00 -0.55
C ASP A 366 -1.61 19.18 -0.01
N GLU A 367 -1.96 20.41 -0.40
CA GLU A 367 -1.28 21.63 0.09
C GLU A 367 -1.54 21.95 1.56
N SER A 368 -2.56 21.35 2.18
CA SER A 368 -2.87 21.49 3.61
C SER A 368 -2.22 20.40 4.48
N GLY A 369 -1.60 19.41 3.86
CA GLY A 369 -1.02 18.25 4.54
C GLY A 369 -1.82 16.97 4.32
N PHE A 370 -1.75 16.05 5.27
CA PHE A 370 -2.37 14.74 5.19
C PHE A 370 -3.87 14.75 5.50
N PHE A 371 -4.61 13.84 4.87
CA PHE A 371 -6.02 13.56 5.15
C PHE A 371 -6.35 12.07 4.94
N PRO A 372 -7.31 11.50 5.70
CA PRO A 372 -7.76 10.13 5.47
C PRO A 372 -8.55 10.05 4.15
N MET A 373 -8.32 8.99 3.38
CA MET A 373 -8.93 8.80 2.05
C MET A 373 -9.90 7.64 1.98
N ALA A 374 -9.56 6.52 2.61
CA ALA A 374 -10.42 5.35 2.69
C ALA A 374 -9.95 4.46 3.84
N VAL A 375 -10.89 3.74 4.44
CA VAL A 375 -10.58 2.66 5.39
C VAL A 375 -11.47 1.49 5.03
N TYR A 376 -10.94 0.27 5.08
CA TYR A 376 -11.75 -0.94 4.99
C TYR A 376 -11.02 -2.10 5.64
N GLY A 377 -11.78 -3.10 6.07
CA GLY A 377 -11.23 -4.29 6.72
C GLY A 377 -11.12 -5.47 5.77
N ARG A 378 -10.20 -6.39 6.04
CA ARG A 378 -10.16 -7.68 5.36
C ARG A 378 -10.00 -8.79 6.39
N LYS A 379 -10.88 -9.79 6.30
CA LYS A 379 -10.97 -10.89 7.23
C LYS A 379 -10.19 -12.10 6.73
N ALA A 380 -9.57 -12.85 7.63
CA ALA A 380 -8.99 -14.16 7.33
C ALA A 380 -10.08 -15.19 6.95
N PRO A 381 -9.77 -16.19 6.12
CA PRO A 381 -10.71 -17.27 5.77
C PRO A 381 -11.24 -18.07 6.96
N THR A 382 -10.38 -18.44 7.91
CA THR A 382 -10.73 -19.32 9.04
C THR A 382 -10.57 -18.61 10.39
N PRO A 383 -11.27 -19.08 11.45
CA PRO A 383 -11.12 -18.54 12.79
C PRO A 383 -9.70 -18.71 13.35
N LEU A 384 -9.26 -17.76 14.17
CA LEU A 384 -8.00 -17.83 14.89
C LEU A 384 -8.09 -18.83 16.05
N GLN A 385 -7.36 -19.94 15.96
CA GLN A 385 -7.38 -20.99 16.98
C GLN A 385 -6.48 -20.67 18.18
N ASN A 386 -6.88 -21.15 19.37
CA ASN A 386 -6.06 -21.04 20.58
C ASN A 386 -4.86 -22.00 20.58
N LYS A 387 -5.00 -23.17 19.95
CA LYS A 387 -3.95 -24.19 19.83
C LYS A 387 -3.80 -24.56 18.36
N LEU A 388 -2.56 -24.77 17.94
CA LEU A 388 -2.23 -25.30 16.63
C LEU A 388 -2.16 -26.82 16.74
N ASP A 389 -3.08 -27.52 16.10
CA ASP A 389 -3.08 -28.99 16.03
C ASP A 389 -2.57 -29.51 14.66
N GLY A 390 -2.18 -28.59 13.77
CA GLY A 390 -1.70 -28.89 12.42
C GLY A 390 -2.80 -29.25 11.44
N SER A 391 -4.09 -29.21 11.84
CA SER A 391 -5.22 -29.52 10.95
C SER A 391 -5.56 -28.38 9.99
N VAL A 392 -5.20 -27.14 10.36
CA VAL A 392 -5.49 -25.93 9.60
C VAL A 392 -4.18 -25.21 9.31
N ASP A 393 -3.96 -24.90 8.03
CA ASP A 393 -2.85 -24.08 7.57
C ASP A 393 -2.86 -22.71 8.24
N SER A 394 -1.70 -22.25 8.74
CA SER A 394 -1.61 -21.01 9.50
C SER A 394 -1.93 -19.77 8.65
N TRP A 395 -1.66 -19.82 7.35
CA TRP A 395 -1.99 -18.72 6.45
C TRP A 395 -3.50 -18.53 6.30
N SER A 396 -4.29 -19.60 6.34
CA SER A 396 -5.76 -19.50 6.33
C SER A 396 -6.34 -18.75 7.56
N MET A 397 -5.63 -18.74 8.69
CA MET A 397 -6.04 -18.04 9.91
C MET A 397 -5.53 -16.60 9.99
N LEU A 398 -4.41 -16.29 9.32
CA LEU A 398 -3.70 -15.02 9.46
C LEU A 398 -3.72 -14.15 8.20
N GLY A 399 -3.84 -14.77 7.02
CA GLY A 399 -3.80 -14.14 5.71
C GLY A 399 -5.09 -13.38 5.41
N THR A 400 -5.01 -12.05 5.35
CA THR A 400 -6.17 -11.19 5.09
C THR A 400 -6.24 -10.65 3.67
N ASN A 401 -5.28 -10.98 2.79
CA ASN A 401 -5.31 -10.54 1.39
C ASN A 401 -6.60 -11.03 0.69
N LEU A 402 -7.19 -10.16 -0.14
CA LEU A 402 -8.39 -10.51 -0.92
C LEU A 402 -8.06 -10.99 -2.33
N SER A 403 -6.87 -10.65 -2.83
CA SER A 403 -6.45 -11.02 -4.19
C SER A 403 -6.15 -12.50 -4.28
N VAL A 404 -6.70 -13.14 -5.31
CA VAL A 404 -6.46 -14.56 -5.63
C VAL A 404 -5.78 -14.61 -7.00
N ALA A 405 -4.61 -15.23 -7.09
CA ALA A 405 -3.94 -15.43 -8.38
C ALA A 405 -4.72 -16.44 -9.22
N GLN A 406 -5.00 -16.10 -10.48
CA GLN A 406 -5.72 -16.97 -11.43
C GLN A 406 -4.86 -17.33 -12.65
N GLY A 407 -3.54 -17.18 -12.52
CA GLY A 407 -2.55 -17.36 -13.59
C GLY A 407 -1.55 -16.21 -13.65
N VAL A 408 -0.75 -16.19 -14.71
CA VAL A 408 0.23 -15.11 -14.96
C VAL A 408 -0.51 -13.82 -15.28
N ASP A 409 -0.21 -12.76 -14.53
CA ASP A 409 -0.82 -11.43 -14.67
C ASP A 409 -2.38 -11.44 -14.69
N ASN A 410 -2.99 -12.43 -14.02
CA ASN A 410 -4.45 -12.55 -13.88
C ASN A 410 -4.87 -12.69 -12.40
N TRP A 411 -5.90 -11.94 -12.01
CA TRP A 411 -6.25 -11.72 -10.60
C TRP A 411 -7.76 -11.73 -10.36
N GLY A 412 -8.19 -12.61 -9.47
CA GLY A 412 -9.51 -12.59 -8.84
C GLY A 412 -9.52 -11.84 -7.50
N SER A 413 -10.71 -11.69 -6.92
CA SER A 413 -10.89 -11.08 -5.59
C SER A 413 -11.96 -11.83 -4.78
N GLU A 414 -11.65 -12.16 -3.54
CA GLU A 414 -12.59 -12.82 -2.62
C GLU A 414 -13.38 -11.79 -1.80
N THR A 415 -14.38 -11.18 -2.45
CA THR A 415 -15.11 -10.05 -1.88
C THR A 415 -15.99 -10.40 -0.68
N SER A 416 -16.27 -11.68 -0.41
CA SER A 416 -17.00 -12.15 0.77
C SER A 416 -16.26 -11.87 2.08
N ARG A 417 -14.92 -11.75 2.04
CA ARG A 417 -14.07 -11.45 3.21
C ARG A 417 -13.76 -9.96 3.41
N LEU A 418 -14.19 -9.12 2.48
CA LEU A 418 -14.10 -7.66 2.61
C LEU A 418 -15.11 -7.17 3.67
N VAL A 419 -14.61 -6.49 4.70
CA VAL A 419 -15.39 -5.90 5.79
C VAL A 419 -15.55 -4.40 5.49
N LEU A 420 -16.77 -3.96 5.22
CA LEU A 420 -17.04 -2.57 4.87
C LEU A 420 -17.01 -1.66 6.11
N MET A 421 -16.76 -0.37 5.90
CA MET A 421 -16.94 0.66 6.92
C MET A 421 -18.41 1.14 7.00
N ASP A 422 -19.35 0.20 6.84
CA ASP A 422 -20.78 0.45 6.87
C ASP A 422 -21.36 0.20 8.28
N ARG A 423 -22.65 0.51 8.45
CA ARG A 423 -23.34 0.32 9.74
C ARG A 423 -23.40 -1.14 10.23
N ARG A 424 -23.23 -2.12 9.33
CA ARG A 424 -23.37 -3.56 9.64
C ARG A 424 -22.02 -4.17 10.02
N ASP A 425 -21.01 -3.92 9.22
CA ASP A 425 -19.72 -4.60 9.25
C ASP A 425 -18.75 -3.95 10.23
N PHE A 426 -18.72 -2.61 10.34
CA PHE A 426 -17.70 -1.90 11.11
C PHE A 426 -17.58 -2.39 12.56
N ASN A 427 -18.72 -2.56 13.23
CA ASN A 427 -18.76 -2.98 14.63
C ASN A 427 -18.14 -4.36 14.85
N THR A 428 -18.17 -5.23 13.84
CA THR A 428 -17.57 -6.57 13.93
C THR A 428 -16.04 -6.53 14.04
N MET A 429 -15.38 -5.44 13.63
CA MET A 429 -13.93 -5.33 13.73
C MET A 429 -13.42 -4.99 15.14
N GLY A 430 -14.31 -4.57 16.05
CA GLY A 430 -13.90 -4.16 17.40
C GLY A 430 -13.02 -2.89 17.44
N LEU A 431 -13.08 -2.05 16.41
CA LEU A 431 -12.37 -0.77 16.35
C LEU A 431 -13.21 0.36 16.94
N SER A 432 -12.54 1.24 17.68
CA SER A 432 -13.07 2.52 18.15
C SER A 432 -12.60 3.68 17.27
N LEU A 433 -13.13 4.89 17.51
CA LEU A 433 -12.62 6.10 16.89
C LEU A 433 -11.13 6.32 17.22
N ASP A 434 -10.73 6.07 18.46
CA ASP A 434 -9.34 6.26 18.90
C ASP A 434 -8.39 5.26 18.21
N ASP A 435 -8.85 4.04 17.90
CA ASP A 435 -8.08 3.09 17.08
C ASP A 435 -7.92 3.59 15.64
N LEU A 436 -8.95 4.19 15.04
CA LEU A 436 -8.86 4.81 13.72
C LEU A 436 -7.86 5.98 13.72
N LEU A 437 -7.87 6.82 14.76
CA LEU A 437 -6.91 7.93 14.91
C LEU A 437 -5.48 7.40 15.07
N LYS A 438 -5.27 6.37 15.90
CA LYS A 438 -3.96 5.70 16.03
C LYS A 438 -3.49 5.14 14.69
N GLY A 439 -4.37 4.43 13.98
CA GLY A 439 -4.07 3.87 12.66
C GLY A 439 -3.73 4.94 11.63
N TYR A 440 -4.43 6.07 11.65
CA TYR A 440 -4.15 7.21 10.78
C TYR A 440 -2.77 7.82 11.06
N VAL A 441 -2.42 8.05 12.33
CA VAL A 441 -1.08 8.55 12.70
C VAL A 441 0.00 7.58 12.23
N GLN A 442 -0.19 6.26 12.43
CA GLN A 442 0.75 5.26 11.91
C GLN A 442 0.89 5.33 10.38
N ALA A 443 -0.21 5.50 9.66
CA ALA A 443 -0.20 5.61 8.20
C ALA A 443 0.52 6.88 7.72
N VAL A 444 0.31 8.01 8.39
CA VAL A 444 1.02 9.28 8.10
C VAL A 444 2.52 9.12 8.35
N LEU A 445 2.93 8.65 9.52
CA LEU A 445 4.34 8.46 9.86
C LEU A 445 5.04 7.54 8.86
N ALA A 446 4.42 6.42 8.49
CA ALA A 446 4.99 5.49 7.52
C ALA A 446 5.15 6.10 6.12
N THR A 447 4.18 6.93 5.72
CA THR A 447 4.24 7.65 4.44
C THR A 447 5.38 8.66 4.45
N ILE A 448 5.53 9.44 5.54
CA ILE A 448 6.63 10.40 5.72
C ILE A 448 7.99 9.70 5.70
N ALA A 449 8.12 8.56 6.41
CA ALA A 449 9.37 7.80 6.45
C ALA A 449 9.81 7.38 5.04
N ILE A 450 8.90 6.82 4.25
CA ILE A 450 9.17 6.38 2.88
C ILE A 450 9.41 7.58 1.96
N ASP A 451 8.69 8.69 2.14
CA ASP A 451 8.93 9.91 1.35
C ASP A 451 10.32 10.50 1.60
N LYS A 452 10.72 10.61 2.88
CA LYS A 452 12.07 11.04 3.28
C LYS A 452 13.14 10.10 2.72
N MET A 453 12.90 8.78 2.75
CA MET A 453 13.79 7.81 2.11
C MET A 453 13.90 8.03 0.59
N ALA A 454 12.78 8.27 -0.10
CA ALA A 454 12.77 8.59 -1.53
C ALA A 454 13.53 9.89 -1.84
N CYS A 455 13.40 10.89 -0.97
CA CYS A 455 14.18 12.13 -1.04
C CYS A 455 15.68 11.87 -0.86
N ASN A 456 16.08 11.06 0.10
CA ASN A 456 17.50 10.72 0.34
C ASN A 456 18.11 9.93 -0.83
N LEU A 457 17.32 9.07 -1.47
CA LEU A 457 17.69 8.28 -2.63
C LEU A 457 17.60 9.05 -3.95
N THR A 458 17.22 10.33 -3.94
CA THR A 458 17.07 11.14 -5.15
C THR A 458 17.81 12.45 -5.03
N THR A 459 18.66 12.76 -6.00
CA THR A 459 19.39 14.04 -6.04
C THR A 459 18.43 15.23 -6.19
N SER A 460 18.92 16.45 -5.89
CA SER A 460 18.18 17.69 -6.18
C SER A 460 17.80 17.82 -7.66
N LYS A 461 18.61 17.28 -8.58
CA LYS A 461 18.35 17.23 -10.03
C LYS A 461 17.37 16.11 -10.46
N GLY A 462 16.89 15.28 -9.53
CA GLY A 462 15.92 14.22 -9.83
C GLY A 462 16.50 12.89 -10.29
N LYS A 463 17.84 12.74 -10.33
CA LYS A 463 18.52 11.44 -10.59
C LYS A 463 18.44 10.55 -9.35
N PHE A 464 17.98 9.31 -9.52
CA PHE A 464 17.97 8.29 -8.47
C PHE A 464 19.38 7.77 -8.19
N ARG A 465 19.72 7.61 -6.91
CA ARG A 465 21.05 7.21 -6.45
C ARG A 465 21.15 5.69 -6.34
N LEU A 466 21.15 5.00 -7.49
CA LEU A 466 21.11 3.53 -7.53
C LEU A 466 22.27 2.87 -6.75
N LYS A 467 23.47 3.46 -6.77
CA LYS A 467 24.62 2.98 -5.98
C LYS A 467 24.37 3.05 -4.47
N VAL A 468 23.71 4.10 -3.99
CA VAL A 468 23.32 4.22 -2.57
C VAL A 468 22.17 3.27 -2.25
N TYR A 469 21.22 3.11 -3.16
CA TYR A 469 20.16 2.13 -3.00
C TYR A 469 20.71 0.71 -2.82
N ALA A 470 21.72 0.34 -3.62
CA ALA A 470 22.36 -0.98 -3.55
C ALA A 470 23.04 -1.26 -2.19
N THR A 471 23.39 -0.25 -1.39
CA THR A 471 23.92 -0.46 -0.03
C THR A 471 22.81 -0.74 0.99
N LEU A 472 21.57 -0.39 0.69
CA LEU A 472 20.40 -0.64 1.53
C LEU A 472 19.70 -1.96 1.18
N ASN A 473 19.77 -2.36 -0.09
CA ASN A 473 19.17 -3.57 -0.62
C ASN A 473 20.07 -4.11 -1.72
N ASN A 474 20.77 -5.21 -1.44
CA ASN A 474 21.80 -5.76 -2.32
C ASN A 474 21.37 -7.05 -3.04
N ASP A 475 20.06 -7.29 -3.17
CA ASP A 475 19.55 -8.45 -3.90
C ASP A 475 19.84 -8.30 -5.40
N GLU A 476 20.72 -9.16 -5.91
CA GLU A 476 21.19 -9.10 -7.29
C GLU A 476 20.06 -9.26 -8.31
N SER A 477 19.09 -10.14 -8.04
CA SER A 477 17.94 -10.36 -8.91
C SER A 477 17.05 -9.12 -9.00
N LEU A 478 16.87 -8.38 -7.91
CA LEU A 478 16.19 -7.08 -7.95
C LEU A 478 16.99 -6.06 -8.76
N MET A 479 18.31 -6.03 -8.57
CA MET A 479 19.18 -5.08 -9.28
C MET A 479 19.13 -5.35 -10.79
N GLU A 480 19.17 -6.61 -11.23
CA GLU A 480 18.98 -6.99 -12.64
C GLU A 480 17.63 -6.53 -13.19
N GLU A 481 16.53 -6.71 -12.44
CA GLU A 481 15.22 -6.22 -12.84
C GLU A 481 15.20 -4.69 -13.01
N ILE A 482 15.81 -3.95 -12.06
CA ILE A 482 15.92 -2.49 -12.18
C ILE A 482 16.75 -2.12 -13.41
N ARG A 483 17.88 -2.80 -13.67
CA ARG A 483 18.71 -2.54 -14.86
C ARG A 483 17.95 -2.80 -16.16
N ALA A 484 17.16 -3.87 -16.23
CA ALA A 484 16.38 -4.21 -17.40
C ALA A 484 15.31 -3.16 -17.74
N GLY A 485 14.76 -2.47 -16.73
CA GLY A 485 13.76 -1.42 -16.91
C GLY A 485 14.31 -0.03 -17.23
N ASN A 486 15.63 0.13 -17.37
CA ASN A 486 16.29 1.42 -17.50
C ASN A 486 17.35 1.40 -18.62
N GLU A 487 17.54 2.54 -19.29
CA GLU A 487 18.64 2.69 -20.25
C GLU A 487 20.00 2.67 -19.52
N VAL A 488 21.06 2.18 -20.17
CA VAL A 488 22.39 1.98 -19.57
C VAL A 488 22.94 3.24 -18.91
N GLU A 489 22.72 4.42 -19.50
CA GLU A 489 23.17 5.71 -18.95
C GLU A 489 22.46 6.14 -17.66
N GLU A 490 21.25 5.64 -17.39
CA GLU A 490 20.48 5.98 -16.18
C GLU A 490 20.95 5.21 -14.95
N VAL A 491 21.58 4.06 -15.17
CA VAL A 491 21.98 3.07 -14.15
C VAL A 491 23.44 3.25 -13.71
N LEU A 492 24.29 3.86 -14.56
CA LEU A 492 25.70 4.19 -14.27
C LEU A 492 25.84 5.45 -13.38
#